data_AF-A0A0J7KMN5-F1
#
_entry.id   AF-A0A0J7KMN5-F1
#
_cell.length_a   1.000
_cell.length_b   1.000
_cell.length_c   1.000
_cell.angle_alpha   90.00
_cell.angle_beta   90.00
_cell.angle_gamma   90.00
#
_symmetry.space_group_name_H-M   'P 1'
#
loop_
_entity.id
_entity.type
_entity.pdbx_description
1 polymer ?
#
loop_
_entity_poly.entity_id
_entity_poly.type
_entity_poly.pdbx_seq_one_letter_code
_entity_poly.pdbx_strand_id
1 'polypeptide(L)'
;MLRASVLAVYFHARSLILVLMIAQQNPFAYNIDALNAKVYDDPTRVSGERSSYFGFSVALYTSAEESLLLVGAPRANSSELPFVIEPGTVFKCPMNGVCREWMIDKTGNGLHPRERLINQIKDNAWIGATIAVENKTEPRVVITSKNDIGIYNFGMGQIGFSLHMNSLRYDVNVMLGAPGVYNWKGDAILTNALINEPFSRTIIPSPAREQQIHSYNYLGYAVTAGTYFKERDVWYASSAPKSANMYGKVLVFAFPPKTNQRMFIKTILYGQQYGEYFGAALTSCDVNNDRRHELIIGAPQWSRDMDEGLVYIFTGRRNVLYL
;
A
#
# COMPACT_ATOMS: atom_id res chain seq x y z
N MET A 1 8.35 34.47 -55.59
CA MET A 1 8.95 33.13 -55.36
C MET A 1 9.96 33.09 -54.21
N LEU A 2 10.85 34.09 -54.03
CA LEU A 2 11.89 34.04 -52.96
C LEU A 2 11.40 34.05 -51.49
N ARG A 3 10.21 34.58 -51.17
CA ARG A 3 9.72 34.58 -49.77
C ARG A 3 9.24 33.21 -49.28
N ALA A 4 8.70 32.38 -50.16
CA ALA A 4 8.19 31.05 -49.82
C ALA A 4 9.33 30.05 -49.54
N SER A 5 10.44 30.17 -50.27
CA SER A 5 11.63 29.33 -50.07
C SER A 5 12.32 29.60 -48.73
N VAL A 6 12.37 30.87 -48.28
CA VAL A 6 12.95 31.23 -46.99
C VAL A 6 12.11 30.68 -45.83
N LEU A 7 10.78 30.80 -45.90
CA LEU A 7 9.88 30.26 -44.88
C LEU A 7 9.94 28.72 -44.76
N ALA A 8 10.07 28.01 -45.88
CA ALA A 8 10.24 26.55 -45.88
C ALA A 8 11.56 26.11 -45.23
N VAL A 9 12.66 26.83 -45.49
CA VAL A 9 13.96 26.56 -44.86
C VAL A 9 13.92 26.82 -43.35
N TYR A 10 13.26 27.91 -42.91
CA TYR A 10 13.07 28.18 -41.48
C TYR A 10 12.20 27.12 -40.78
N PHE A 11 11.16 26.62 -41.45
CA PHE A 11 10.32 25.55 -40.93
C PHE A 11 11.10 24.25 -40.78
N HIS A 12 11.83 23.83 -41.81
CA HIS A 12 12.66 22.63 -41.77
C HIS A 12 13.81 22.73 -40.76
N ALA A 13 14.44 23.90 -40.62
CA ALA A 13 15.47 24.12 -39.60
C ALA A 13 14.91 24.03 -38.18
N ARG A 14 13.71 24.59 -37.92
CA ARG A 14 13.05 24.48 -36.61
C ARG A 14 12.61 23.05 -36.31
N SER A 15 12.08 22.32 -37.29
CA SER A 15 11.74 20.91 -37.15
C SER A 15 12.98 20.06 -36.88
N LEU A 16 14.10 20.33 -37.57
CA LEU A 16 15.37 19.62 -37.33
C LEU A 16 15.94 19.92 -35.95
N ILE A 17 15.90 21.17 -35.49
CA ILE A 17 16.31 21.55 -34.13
C ILE A 17 15.42 20.86 -33.10
N LEU A 18 14.10 20.81 -33.30
CA LEU A 18 13.19 20.11 -32.39
C LEU A 18 13.45 18.60 -32.35
N VAL A 19 13.68 17.97 -33.50
CA VAL A 19 14.04 16.55 -33.61
C VAL A 19 15.39 16.28 -32.96
N LEU A 20 16.39 17.16 -33.12
CA LEU A 20 17.69 17.06 -32.46
C LEU A 20 17.59 17.25 -30.94
N MET A 21 16.73 18.16 -30.45
CA MET A 21 16.47 18.33 -29.02
C MET A 21 15.78 17.10 -28.43
N ILE A 22 14.82 16.50 -29.14
CA ILE A 22 14.15 15.25 -28.72
C ILE A 22 15.11 14.07 -28.77
N ALA A 23 15.99 13.99 -29.78
CA ALA A 23 17.00 12.93 -29.89
C ALA A 23 18.17 13.08 -28.90
N GLN A 24 18.44 14.28 -28.38
CA GLN A 24 19.42 14.53 -27.32
C GLN A 24 18.87 14.27 -25.91
N GLN A 25 17.55 14.25 -25.73
CA GLN A 25 16.95 13.73 -24.52
C GLN A 25 16.90 12.21 -24.62
N ASN A 26 18.03 11.56 -24.39
CA ASN A 26 18.02 10.19 -23.88
C ASN A 26 17.18 10.21 -22.60
N PRO A 27 15.97 9.60 -22.56
CA PRO A 27 15.23 9.44 -21.32
C PRO A 27 15.85 8.28 -20.54
N PHE A 28 17.17 8.32 -20.35
CA PHE A 28 17.90 7.44 -19.45
C PHE A 28 18.03 8.16 -18.11
N ALA A 29 16.91 8.66 -17.60
CA ALA A 29 16.79 8.97 -16.18
C ALA A 29 16.64 7.64 -15.43
N TYR A 30 17.69 6.82 -15.45
CA TYR A 30 17.85 5.71 -14.53
C TYR A 30 19.13 6.00 -13.73
N ASN A 31 18.96 6.58 -12.55
CA ASN A 31 20.03 6.82 -11.59
C ASN A 31 20.13 5.69 -10.54
N ILE A 32 19.61 4.50 -10.87
CA ILE A 32 19.73 3.31 -10.03
C ILE A 32 21.07 2.64 -10.32
N ASP A 33 21.94 2.58 -9.32
CA ASP A 33 23.20 1.83 -9.39
C ASP A 33 22.92 0.33 -9.22
N ALA A 34 22.79 -0.37 -10.34
CA ALA A 34 22.61 -1.83 -10.35
C ALA A 34 23.93 -2.61 -10.16
N LEU A 35 25.09 -1.95 -10.27
CA LEU A 35 26.40 -2.62 -10.19
C LEU A 35 26.88 -2.77 -8.74
N ASN A 36 26.63 -1.76 -7.91
CA ASN A 36 27.04 -1.76 -6.50
C ASN A 36 25.85 -1.90 -5.55
N ALA A 37 24.84 -2.68 -5.95
CA ALA A 37 23.66 -2.90 -5.13
C ALA A 37 24.03 -3.60 -3.81
N LYS A 38 23.59 -3.02 -2.68
CA LYS A 38 23.73 -3.67 -1.37
C LYS A 38 22.67 -4.75 -1.22
N VAL A 39 23.12 -6.00 -1.08
CA VAL A 39 22.27 -7.17 -0.86
C VAL A 39 22.16 -7.46 0.64
N TYR A 40 20.94 -7.71 1.11
CA TYR A 40 20.67 -8.18 2.46
C TYR A 40 20.11 -9.60 2.39
N ASP A 41 20.80 -10.53 3.04
CA ASP A 41 20.37 -11.92 3.13
C ASP A 41 19.53 -12.17 4.39
N ASP A 42 18.64 -13.17 4.30
CA ASP A 42 17.82 -13.63 5.42
C ASP A 42 18.71 -14.19 6.56
N PRO A 43 18.74 -13.55 7.75
CA PRO A 43 19.56 -13.99 8.87
C PRO A 43 19.14 -15.35 9.45
N THR A 44 17.92 -15.79 9.14
CA THR A 44 17.31 -17.02 9.67
C THR A 44 17.33 -18.16 8.66
N ARG A 45 17.98 -17.98 7.50
CA ARG A 45 17.97 -18.98 6.45
C ARG A 45 18.68 -20.27 6.86
N VAL A 46 17.92 -21.35 6.96
CA VAL A 46 18.44 -22.72 7.10
C VAL A 46 18.28 -23.48 5.79
N SER A 47 19.33 -24.16 5.33
CA SER A 47 19.29 -24.97 4.11
C SER A 47 18.33 -26.16 4.27
N GLY A 48 17.51 -26.44 3.27
CA GLY A 48 16.51 -27.52 3.31
C GLY A 48 15.19 -27.18 4.00
N GLU A 49 15.12 -26.05 4.73
CA GLU A 49 13.87 -25.58 5.33
C GLU A 49 13.06 -24.68 4.38
N ARG A 50 11.77 -24.49 4.68
CA ARG A 50 10.91 -23.55 3.96
C ARG A 50 11.43 -22.12 4.14
N SER A 51 11.26 -21.29 3.11
CA SER A 51 11.64 -19.87 3.19
C SER A 51 10.80 -19.11 4.23
N SER A 52 11.45 -18.21 4.98
CA SER A 52 10.87 -17.26 5.93
C SER A 52 10.07 -16.14 5.25
N TYR A 53 10.22 -16.01 3.93
CA TYR A 53 9.76 -14.88 3.12
C TYR A 53 10.39 -13.54 3.55
N PHE A 54 11.65 -13.55 3.98
CA PHE A 54 12.44 -12.33 4.16
C PHE A 54 12.40 -11.47 2.89
N GLY A 55 11.96 -10.22 3.04
CA GLY A 55 11.76 -9.30 1.91
C GLY A 55 10.32 -9.24 1.40
N PHE A 56 9.38 -9.98 2.00
CA PHE A 56 7.96 -9.92 1.62
C PHE A 56 7.38 -8.51 1.74
N SER A 57 7.81 -7.77 2.76
CA SER A 57 7.56 -6.35 2.89
C SER A 57 8.85 -5.62 3.24
N VAL A 58 9.00 -4.41 2.72
CA VAL A 58 10.18 -3.57 2.95
C VAL A 58 9.74 -2.13 3.18
N ALA A 59 10.41 -1.44 4.10
CA ALA A 59 10.21 -0.03 4.30
C ALA A 59 11.51 0.66 4.74
N LEU A 60 11.73 1.88 4.26
CA LEU A 60 12.87 2.69 4.66
C LEU A 60 12.51 3.49 5.92
N TYR A 61 13.32 3.32 6.97
CA TYR A 61 13.25 4.11 8.18
C TYR A 61 14.44 5.07 8.23
N THR A 62 14.14 6.34 8.46
CA THR A 62 15.14 7.38 8.63
C THR A 62 14.82 8.22 9.86
N SER A 63 15.78 8.34 10.77
CA SER A 63 15.79 9.27 11.89
C SER A 63 16.98 10.23 11.77
N ALA A 64 17.14 11.14 12.73
CA ALA A 64 18.31 12.01 12.81
C ALA A 64 19.63 11.23 13.00
N GLU A 65 19.57 10.01 13.54
CA GLU A 65 20.74 9.23 13.94
C GLU A 65 20.95 7.98 13.07
N GLU A 66 19.87 7.42 12.51
CA GLU A 66 19.93 6.13 11.83
C GLU A 66 19.16 6.14 10.50
N SER A 67 19.74 5.50 9.50
CA SER A 67 19.05 5.07 8.27
C SER A 67 19.12 3.56 8.20
N LEU A 68 17.96 2.92 8.16
CA LEU A 68 17.86 1.47 8.18
C LEU A 68 16.70 0.99 7.30
N LEU A 69 16.89 -0.19 6.74
CA LEU A 69 15.85 -0.91 6.03
C LEU A 69 15.12 -1.81 7.05
N LEU A 70 13.79 -1.70 7.09
CA LEU A 70 12.94 -2.64 7.79
C LEU A 70 12.51 -3.71 6.80
N VAL A 71 12.69 -4.97 7.17
CA VAL A 71 12.39 -6.12 6.29
C VAL A 71 11.47 -7.09 7.01
N GLY A 72 10.27 -7.29 6.49
CA GLY A 72 9.33 -8.28 7.00
C GLY A 72 9.65 -9.69 6.50
N ALA A 73 9.53 -10.67 7.38
CA ALA A 73 9.63 -12.09 7.09
C ALA A 73 8.44 -12.83 7.74
N PRO A 74 7.26 -12.86 7.09
CA PRO A 74 6.02 -13.33 7.68
C PRO A 74 6.01 -14.79 8.16
N ARG A 75 6.96 -15.61 7.70
CA ARG A 75 7.07 -17.02 8.07
C ARG A 75 8.32 -17.34 8.88
N ALA A 76 9.09 -16.32 9.28
CA ALA A 76 10.23 -16.51 10.16
C ALA A 76 9.78 -17.01 11.54
N ASN A 77 10.58 -17.90 12.13
CA ASN A 77 10.51 -18.19 13.55
C ASN A 77 11.16 -17.04 14.34
N SER A 78 10.60 -16.74 15.51
CA SER A 78 11.14 -15.70 16.40
C SER A 78 11.94 -16.34 17.53
N SER A 79 13.11 -15.80 17.86
CA SER A 79 13.97 -16.35 18.92
C SER A 79 13.33 -16.27 20.31
N GLU A 80 12.41 -15.32 20.52
CA GLU A 80 11.76 -15.05 21.81
C GLU A 80 10.41 -15.78 21.96
N LEU A 81 9.87 -16.35 20.86
CA LEU A 81 8.62 -17.09 20.87
C LEU A 81 8.86 -18.56 20.46
N PRO A 82 9.67 -19.33 21.21
CA PRO A 82 10.09 -20.68 20.82
C PRO A 82 8.94 -21.70 20.75
N PHE A 83 7.79 -21.38 21.35
CA PHE A 83 6.60 -22.23 21.36
C PHE A 83 5.51 -21.76 20.38
N VAL A 84 5.80 -20.76 19.54
CA VAL A 84 4.89 -20.27 18.51
C VAL A 84 5.47 -20.63 17.15
N ILE A 85 4.67 -21.26 16.30
CA ILE A 85 5.13 -21.81 15.02
C ILE A 85 4.99 -20.74 13.92
N GLU A 86 6.09 -20.40 13.25
CA GLU A 86 6.14 -19.40 12.15
C GLU A 86 5.30 -18.13 12.43
N PRO A 87 5.47 -17.44 13.57
CA PRO A 87 4.70 -16.23 13.87
C PRO A 87 4.94 -15.10 12.85
N GLY A 88 6.11 -15.11 12.20
CA GLY A 88 6.64 -14.01 11.43
C GLY A 88 7.37 -13.00 12.32
N THR A 89 8.32 -12.28 11.72
CA THR A 89 9.08 -11.23 12.42
C THR A 89 9.50 -10.13 11.44
N VAL A 90 10.07 -9.05 11.98
CA VAL A 90 10.64 -7.95 11.20
C VAL A 90 12.10 -7.80 11.57
N PHE A 91 12.95 -7.52 10.59
CA PHE A 91 14.37 -7.28 10.79
C PHE A 91 14.70 -5.80 10.61
N LYS A 92 15.57 -5.28 11.48
CA LYS A 92 16.25 -4.00 11.28
C LYS A 92 17.58 -4.26 10.58
N CYS A 93 17.75 -3.66 9.41
CA CYS A 93 18.93 -3.81 8.56
C CYS A 93 19.62 -2.46 8.39
N PRO A 94 20.67 -2.15 9.18
CA PRO A 94 21.41 -0.91 9.04
C PRO A 94 22.10 -0.81 7.68
N MET A 95 22.18 0.41 7.12
CA MET A 95 22.86 0.65 5.84
C MET A 95 24.32 0.22 5.83
N ASN A 96 24.97 0.14 7.00
CA ASN A 96 26.33 -0.39 7.19
C ASN A 96 26.36 -1.45 8.30
N GLY A 97 25.54 -2.50 8.20
CA GLY A 97 25.57 -3.59 9.17
C GLY A 97 24.81 -4.83 8.74
N VAL A 98 24.65 -5.75 9.70
CA VAL A 98 23.92 -7.01 9.56
C VAL A 98 22.48 -6.83 10.06
N CYS A 99 21.53 -7.44 9.36
CA CYS A 99 20.14 -7.48 9.76
C CYS A 99 19.95 -8.21 11.10
N ARG A 100 19.14 -7.64 12.00
CA ARG A 100 18.83 -8.24 13.29
C ARG A 100 17.33 -8.24 13.52
N GLU A 101 16.83 -9.29 14.17
CA GLU A 101 15.42 -9.39 14.54
C GLU A 101 15.01 -8.17 15.39
N TRP A 102 13.87 -7.57 15.04
CA TRP A 102 13.23 -6.53 15.81
C TRP A 102 12.03 -7.09 16.56
N MET A 103 12.21 -7.21 17.87
CA MET A 103 11.17 -7.68 18.77
C MET A 103 10.06 -6.65 18.93
N ILE A 104 8.93 -6.89 18.26
CA ILE A 104 7.72 -6.06 18.33
C ILE A 104 6.81 -6.51 19.48
N ASP A 105 6.68 -7.82 19.68
CA ASP A 105 5.82 -8.41 20.69
C ASP A 105 6.47 -9.67 21.28
N LYS A 106 6.52 -9.75 22.62
CA LYS A 106 7.13 -10.86 23.37
C LYS A 106 6.11 -11.83 23.95
N THR A 107 4.82 -11.59 23.70
CA THR A 107 3.76 -12.43 24.24
C THR A 107 3.52 -13.62 23.32
N GLY A 108 3.42 -14.83 23.87
CA GLY A 108 3.10 -16.04 23.11
C GLY A 108 1.61 -16.22 22.84
N ASN A 109 1.23 -17.44 22.50
CA ASN A 109 -0.18 -17.85 22.44
C ASN A 109 -0.81 -17.81 23.85
N GLY A 110 -2.08 -17.44 23.93
CA GLY A 110 -2.84 -17.42 25.19
C GLY A 110 -3.67 -16.15 25.39
N LEU A 111 -4.10 -15.92 26.62
CA LEU A 111 -4.94 -14.77 26.95
C LEU A 111 -4.19 -13.45 26.74
N HIS A 112 -4.84 -12.49 26.07
CA HIS A 112 -4.28 -11.16 25.87
C HIS A 112 -4.00 -10.50 27.23
N PRO A 113 -2.79 -9.94 27.46
CA PRO A 113 -2.39 -9.43 28.77
C PRO A 113 -3.32 -8.36 29.35
N ARG A 114 -3.91 -7.52 28.48
CA ARG A 114 -4.82 -6.43 28.85
C ARG A 114 -6.30 -6.77 28.70
N GLU A 115 -6.63 -7.74 27.85
CA GLU A 115 -8.00 -8.05 27.44
C GLU A 115 -8.24 -9.53 27.65
N ARG A 116 -8.43 -9.93 28.91
CA ARG A 116 -8.47 -11.34 29.32
C ARG A 116 -9.62 -12.16 28.70
N LEU A 117 -10.54 -11.53 27.98
CA LEU A 117 -11.59 -12.18 27.21
C LEU A 117 -11.12 -12.63 25.82
N ILE A 118 -9.95 -12.19 25.38
CA ILE A 118 -9.38 -12.51 24.08
C ILE A 118 -8.29 -13.55 24.27
N ASN A 119 -8.48 -14.72 23.66
CA ASN A 119 -7.42 -15.71 23.50
C ASN A 119 -6.74 -15.51 22.14
N GLN A 120 -5.45 -15.20 22.16
CA GLN A 120 -4.65 -14.94 20.97
C GLN A 120 -3.91 -16.19 20.53
N ILE A 121 -3.95 -16.44 19.22
CA ILE A 121 -3.15 -17.45 18.55
C ILE A 121 -2.25 -16.71 17.57
N LYS A 122 -0.95 -16.98 17.64
CA LYS A 122 0.10 -16.34 16.86
C LYS A 122 0.82 -17.32 15.92
N ASP A 123 0.46 -18.60 15.99
CA ASP A 123 0.96 -19.60 15.05
C ASP A 123 0.53 -19.21 13.63
N ASN A 124 1.50 -19.13 12.72
CA ASN A 124 1.30 -18.74 11.33
C ASN A 124 0.58 -17.39 11.18
N ALA A 125 0.85 -16.43 12.07
CA ALA A 125 0.17 -15.15 12.08
C ALA A 125 0.64 -14.15 11.02
N TRP A 126 1.73 -14.44 10.31
CA TRP A 126 2.25 -13.57 9.26
C TRP A 126 2.59 -12.15 9.76
N ILE A 127 3.16 -12.03 10.97
CA ILE A 127 3.67 -10.76 11.49
C ILE A 127 4.75 -10.24 10.54
N GLY A 128 4.65 -8.98 10.11
CA GLY A 128 5.56 -8.40 9.11
C GLY A 128 5.10 -8.60 7.67
N ALA A 129 3.86 -9.06 7.44
CA ALA A 129 3.27 -9.11 6.11
C ALA A 129 3.10 -7.72 5.48
N THR A 130 2.79 -6.71 6.28
CA THR A 130 2.84 -5.31 5.82
C THR A 130 3.56 -4.44 6.83
N ILE A 131 4.34 -3.50 6.30
CA ILE A 131 5.08 -2.51 7.07
C ILE A 131 4.84 -1.17 6.38
N ALA A 132 4.46 -0.15 7.14
CA ALA A 132 4.47 1.22 6.68
C ALA A 132 5.29 2.06 7.64
N VAL A 133 6.05 2.98 7.08
CA VAL A 133 6.88 3.93 7.82
C VAL A 133 6.50 5.32 7.36
N GLU A 134 6.29 6.20 8.32
CA GLU A 134 6.18 7.63 8.06
C GLU A 134 7.35 8.36 8.69
N ASN A 135 8.27 8.82 7.83
CA ASN A 135 9.50 9.52 8.22
C ASN A 135 9.22 11.02 8.39
N LYS A 136 8.67 11.40 9.55
CA LYS A 136 8.58 12.80 10.00
C LYS A 136 9.60 13.10 11.10
N THR A 137 9.44 14.20 11.84
CA THR A 137 10.33 14.58 12.96
C THR A 137 10.54 13.43 13.94
N GLU A 138 9.50 12.63 14.18
CA GLU A 138 9.61 11.34 14.84
C GLU A 138 9.02 10.26 13.92
N PRO A 139 9.84 9.33 13.41
CA PRO A 139 9.38 8.31 12.49
C PRO A 139 8.47 7.30 13.19
N ARG A 140 7.30 7.04 12.60
CA ARG A 140 6.36 6.03 13.09
C ARG A 140 6.34 4.82 12.19
N VAL A 141 6.35 3.64 12.80
CA VAL A 141 6.29 2.36 12.11
C VAL A 141 5.03 1.63 12.53
N VAL A 142 4.25 1.17 11.56
CA VAL A 142 3.11 0.28 11.78
C VAL A 142 3.40 -1.04 11.08
N ILE A 143 3.26 -2.14 11.84
CA ILE A 143 3.51 -3.50 11.40
C ILE A 143 2.25 -4.30 11.70
N THR A 144 1.80 -5.06 10.73
CA THR A 144 0.56 -5.85 10.87
C THR A 144 0.85 -7.34 10.81
N SER A 145 -0.11 -8.10 11.34
CA SER A 145 -0.21 -9.55 11.19
C SER A 145 -1.57 -9.88 10.56
N LYS A 146 -1.67 -11.07 9.99
CA LYS A 146 -2.90 -11.59 9.39
C LYS A 146 -3.32 -12.83 10.17
N ASN A 147 -4.29 -12.68 11.05
CA ASN A 147 -4.84 -13.78 11.84
C ASN A 147 -6.35 -13.98 11.60
N ASP A 148 -6.75 -15.24 11.61
CA ASP A 148 -8.14 -15.68 11.51
C ASP A 148 -8.63 -16.12 12.92
N ILE A 149 -9.64 -15.43 13.48
CA ILE A 149 -10.25 -15.76 14.79
C ILE A 149 -11.77 -15.82 14.64
N GLY A 150 -12.44 -16.92 14.96
CA GLY A 150 -13.87 -17.13 14.69
C GLY A 150 -14.87 -16.15 15.34
N ILE A 151 -15.27 -15.11 14.59
CA ILE A 151 -16.52 -14.34 14.75
C ILE A 151 -17.14 -14.18 13.35
N TYR A 152 -18.42 -14.53 13.13
CA TYR A 152 -19.02 -14.69 11.80
C TYR A 152 -18.80 -13.53 10.81
N ASN A 153 -18.71 -12.28 11.28
CA ASN A 153 -18.57 -11.11 10.40
C ASN A 153 -17.19 -10.43 10.43
N PHE A 154 -16.35 -10.69 11.43
CA PHE A 154 -15.04 -10.02 11.57
C PHE A 154 -13.89 -11.00 11.74
N GLY A 155 -14.21 -12.29 11.80
CA GLY A 155 -13.27 -13.29 12.24
C GLY A 155 -12.20 -13.66 11.22
N MET A 156 -12.58 -13.60 9.94
CA MET A 156 -11.64 -13.69 8.83
C MET A 156 -11.20 -12.29 8.39
N GLY A 157 -11.30 -11.27 9.25
CA GLY A 157 -11.18 -9.87 8.85
C GLY A 157 -9.86 -9.54 8.15
N GLN A 158 -8.76 -10.16 8.61
CA GLN A 158 -7.43 -10.01 8.01
C GLN A 158 -7.03 -8.52 7.95
N ILE A 159 -7.31 -7.80 9.04
CA ILE A 159 -7.03 -6.37 9.17
C ILE A 159 -5.53 -6.14 9.07
N GLY A 160 -5.12 -5.21 8.22
CA GLY A 160 -3.71 -4.99 7.92
C GLY A 160 -3.19 -5.87 6.80
N PHE A 161 -4.07 -6.48 6.01
CA PHE A 161 -3.71 -7.11 4.74
C PHE A 161 -3.07 -6.09 3.78
N SER A 162 -3.52 -4.85 3.84
CA SER A 162 -2.88 -3.69 3.23
C SER A 162 -2.89 -2.51 4.21
N LEU A 163 -1.95 -1.59 4.04
CA LEU A 163 -1.67 -0.53 4.99
C LEU A 163 -1.17 0.71 4.25
N HIS A 164 -1.67 1.89 4.64
CA HIS A 164 -1.14 3.16 4.17
C HIS A 164 -1.13 4.17 5.32
N MET A 165 -0.02 4.89 5.47
CA MET A 165 0.14 5.95 6.47
C MET A 165 0.22 7.30 5.79
N ASN A 166 -0.51 8.27 6.33
CA ASN A 166 -0.48 9.65 5.88
C ASN A 166 -0.62 10.59 7.07
N SER A 167 0.36 11.46 7.30
CA SER A 167 0.27 12.49 8.32
C SER A 167 0.04 13.87 7.75
N LEU A 168 -0.93 14.55 8.33
CA LEU A 168 -1.20 15.97 8.09
C LEU A 168 -0.78 16.75 9.33
N ARG A 169 0.27 17.57 9.21
CA ARG A 169 0.86 18.29 10.35
C ARG A 169 1.24 17.33 11.49
N TYR A 170 0.50 17.35 12.60
CA TYR A 170 0.69 16.55 13.81
C TYR A 170 -0.24 15.33 13.89
N ASP A 171 -1.20 15.20 12.99
CA ASP A 171 -2.10 14.05 12.96
C ASP A 171 -1.51 12.96 12.06
N VAL A 172 -1.39 11.75 12.59
CA VAL A 172 -1.00 10.55 11.86
C VAL A 172 -2.24 9.72 11.59
N ASN A 173 -2.60 9.57 10.32
CA ASN A 173 -3.71 8.73 9.88
C ASN A 173 -3.16 7.43 9.31
N VAL A 174 -3.69 6.31 9.79
CA VAL A 174 -3.28 4.98 9.38
C VAL A 174 -4.51 4.25 8.86
N MET A 175 -4.51 3.98 7.57
CA MET A 175 -5.55 3.24 6.89
C MET A 175 -5.15 1.78 6.79
N LEU A 176 -6.04 0.89 7.23
CA LEU A 176 -5.88 -0.55 7.23
C LEU A 176 -6.93 -1.19 6.33
N GLY A 177 -6.51 -2.03 5.40
CA GLY A 177 -7.39 -2.87 4.59
C GLY A 177 -7.72 -4.19 5.29
N ALA A 178 -8.97 -4.62 5.18
CA ALA A 178 -9.50 -5.82 5.83
C ALA A 178 -10.43 -6.62 4.89
N PRO A 179 -9.89 -7.29 3.86
CA PRO A 179 -10.68 -7.88 2.77
C PRO A 179 -11.61 -9.02 3.19
N GLY A 180 -11.36 -9.69 4.32
CA GLY A 180 -12.18 -10.82 4.77
C GLY A 180 -13.32 -10.46 5.71
N VAL A 181 -13.51 -9.18 6.02
CA VAL A 181 -14.66 -8.71 6.81
C VAL A 181 -15.97 -8.95 6.05
N TYR A 182 -17.00 -9.36 6.80
CA TYR A 182 -18.40 -9.49 6.37
C TYR A 182 -18.55 -10.39 5.12
N ASN A 183 -18.32 -11.69 5.27
CA ASN A 183 -18.34 -12.67 4.16
C ASN A 183 -17.45 -12.24 2.99
N TRP A 184 -16.20 -11.85 3.31
CA TRP A 184 -15.23 -11.37 2.33
C TRP A 184 -15.71 -10.19 1.46
N LYS A 185 -16.70 -9.44 1.94
CA LYS A 185 -17.06 -8.16 1.35
C LYS A 185 -15.88 -7.20 1.44
N GLY A 186 -15.22 -7.21 2.60
CA GLY A 186 -14.08 -6.39 2.92
C GLY A 186 -14.46 -5.04 3.53
N ASP A 187 -13.48 -4.40 4.17
CA ASP A 187 -13.61 -3.07 4.76
C ASP A 187 -12.28 -2.32 4.72
N ALA A 188 -12.36 -1.01 4.91
CA ALA A 188 -11.22 -0.16 5.21
C ALA A 188 -11.42 0.50 6.57
N ILE A 189 -10.39 0.47 7.41
CA ILE A 189 -10.44 0.97 8.79
C ILE A 189 -9.44 2.10 8.91
N LEU A 190 -9.84 3.18 9.59
CA LEU A 190 -8.95 4.31 9.88
C LEU A 190 -8.66 4.34 11.36
N THR A 191 -7.39 4.38 11.73
CA THR A 191 -6.96 4.75 13.08
C THR A 191 -6.10 6.00 13.02
N ASN A 192 -6.26 6.89 13.99
CA ASN A 192 -5.51 8.12 14.05
C ASN A 192 -4.90 8.35 15.44
N ALA A 193 -3.78 9.04 15.44
CA ALA A 193 -3.10 9.50 16.65
C ALA A 193 -2.48 10.88 16.40
N LEU A 194 -2.32 11.63 17.48
CA LEU A 194 -1.40 12.77 17.47
C LEU A 194 0.05 12.24 17.45
N ILE A 195 0.96 13.06 16.96
CA ILE A 195 2.39 12.77 17.06
C ILE A 195 2.74 12.55 18.54
N ASN A 196 3.41 11.45 18.84
CA ASN A 196 3.86 11.03 20.18
C ASN A 196 2.77 10.51 21.14
N GLU A 197 1.53 10.39 20.68
CA GLU A 197 0.43 9.81 21.46
C GLU A 197 0.05 8.41 20.95
N PRO A 198 -0.47 7.53 21.82
CA PRO A 198 -1.01 6.25 21.38
C PRO A 198 -2.22 6.47 20.46
N PHE A 199 -2.47 5.51 19.56
CA PHE A 199 -3.68 5.48 18.74
C PHE A 199 -4.92 5.52 19.63
N SER A 200 -5.72 6.57 19.48
CA SER A 200 -6.82 6.88 20.41
C SER A 200 -8.19 6.76 19.77
N ARG A 201 -8.27 6.88 18.44
CA ARG A 201 -9.54 6.85 17.71
C ARG A 201 -9.43 5.91 16.51
N THR A 202 -10.36 4.97 16.47
CA THR A 202 -10.53 4.01 15.37
C THR A 202 -11.93 4.15 14.80
N ILE A 203 -12.01 4.35 13.50
CA ILE A 203 -13.24 4.48 12.73
C ILE A 203 -13.39 3.22 11.89
N ILE A 204 -14.42 2.44 12.20
CA ILE A 204 -14.80 1.23 11.46
C ILE A 204 -16.11 1.56 10.72
N PRO A 205 -16.10 1.69 9.39
CA PRO A 205 -17.33 1.82 8.61
C PRO A 205 -18.29 0.64 8.81
N SER A 206 -19.48 0.72 8.23
CA SER A 206 -20.43 -0.39 8.26
C SER A 206 -20.48 -1.07 6.89
N PRO A 207 -19.78 -2.21 6.68
CA PRO A 207 -19.87 -2.98 5.45
C PRO A 207 -21.32 -3.35 5.10
N ALA A 208 -22.16 -3.62 6.10
CA ALA A 208 -23.58 -3.94 5.90
C ALA A 208 -24.37 -2.81 5.23
N ARG A 209 -23.96 -1.55 5.43
CA ARG A 209 -24.63 -0.36 4.86
C ARG A 209 -24.05 0.08 3.52
N GLU A 210 -22.93 -0.50 3.10
CA GLU A 210 -22.31 -0.20 1.80
C GLU A 210 -23.00 -1.01 0.69
N GLN A 211 -23.65 -0.34 -0.26
CA GLN A 211 -24.41 -1.02 -1.31
C GLN A 211 -23.59 -1.22 -2.59
N GLN A 212 -22.47 -0.50 -2.76
CA GLN A 212 -21.65 -0.52 -3.97
C GLN A 212 -20.70 -1.74 -4.04
N ILE A 213 -20.52 -2.41 -2.91
CA ILE A 213 -19.67 -3.59 -2.71
C ILE A 213 -20.55 -4.73 -2.18
N HIS A 214 -20.32 -5.94 -2.66
CA HIS A 214 -21.01 -7.16 -2.22
C HIS A 214 -20.04 -8.16 -1.57
N SER A 215 -20.57 -9.26 -1.01
CA SER A 215 -19.75 -10.34 -0.46
C SER A 215 -18.74 -10.87 -1.48
N TYR A 216 -17.60 -11.37 -1.02
CA TYR A 216 -16.50 -11.90 -1.84
C TYR A 216 -15.83 -10.90 -2.80
N ASN A 217 -16.01 -9.59 -2.58
CA ASN A 217 -15.43 -8.54 -3.43
C ASN A 217 -14.05 -8.08 -2.96
N TYR A 218 -13.66 -8.39 -1.71
CA TYR A 218 -12.35 -8.10 -1.11
C TYR A 218 -12.01 -6.60 -1.02
N LEU A 219 -12.96 -5.75 -0.59
CA LEU A 219 -12.64 -4.35 -0.30
C LEU A 219 -11.53 -4.23 0.76
N GLY A 220 -10.53 -3.39 0.54
CA GLY A 220 -9.35 -3.30 1.40
C GLY A 220 -8.22 -4.25 0.99
N TYR A 221 -8.29 -4.80 -0.22
CA TYR A 221 -7.20 -5.60 -0.77
C TYR A 221 -5.91 -4.77 -0.92
N ALA A 222 -6.02 -3.59 -1.54
CA ALA A 222 -4.98 -2.58 -1.56
C ALA A 222 -5.57 -1.23 -1.15
N VAL A 223 -4.79 -0.40 -0.45
CA VAL A 223 -5.21 0.90 0.07
C VAL A 223 -4.16 1.96 -0.18
N THR A 224 -4.58 3.21 -0.39
CA THR A 224 -3.71 4.38 -0.47
C THR A 224 -4.48 5.64 -0.10
N ALA A 225 -3.80 6.75 0.16
CA ALA A 225 -4.42 8.05 0.38
C ALA A 225 -3.72 9.13 -0.44
N GLY A 226 -4.45 10.19 -0.79
CA GLY A 226 -3.88 11.27 -1.58
C GLY A 226 -4.80 12.47 -1.75
N THR A 227 -4.22 13.56 -2.25
CA THR A 227 -4.91 14.83 -2.54
C THR A 227 -5.33 14.88 -4.00
N TYR A 228 -6.29 14.03 -4.38
CA TYR A 228 -6.66 13.85 -5.80
C TYR A 228 -7.39 15.05 -6.40
N PHE A 229 -8.21 15.76 -5.62
CA PHE A 229 -9.10 16.80 -6.16
C PHE A 229 -8.68 18.22 -5.78
N LYS A 230 -8.16 18.41 -4.56
CA LYS A 230 -7.65 19.69 -4.03
C LYS A 230 -6.41 19.43 -3.20
N GLU A 231 -5.47 20.38 -3.21
CA GLU A 231 -4.15 20.28 -2.55
C GLU A 231 -4.20 19.97 -1.04
N ARG A 232 -5.33 20.20 -0.36
CA ARG A 232 -5.48 20.02 1.10
C ARG A 232 -6.59 19.07 1.51
N ASP A 233 -7.32 18.51 0.56
CA ASP A 233 -8.40 17.56 0.84
C ASP A 233 -7.86 16.14 0.62
N VAL A 234 -7.57 15.42 1.70
CA VAL A 234 -7.14 14.02 1.63
C VAL A 234 -8.34 13.12 1.39
N TRP A 235 -8.20 12.26 0.40
CA TRP A 235 -9.14 11.21 0.05
C TRP A 235 -8.45 9.86 0.16
N TYR A 236 -9.21 8.85 0.57
CA TYR A 236 -8.75 7.49 0.70
C TYR A 236 -9.21 6.69 -0.51
N ALA A 237 -8.37 5.75 -0.96
CA ALA A 237 -8.71 4.82 -2.02
C ALA A 237 -8.55 3.39 -1.51
N SER A 238 -9.50 2.52 -1.83
CA SER A 238 -9.47 1.10 -1.49
C SER A 238 -9.98 0.27 -2.66
N SER A 239 -9.26 -0.79 -2.99
CA SER A 239 -9.61 -1.69 -4.07
C SER A 239 -10.48 -2.86 -3.60
N ALA A 240 -11.29 -3.35 -4.53
CA ALA A 240 -12.08 -4.56 -4.45
C ALA A 240 -11.92 -5.33 -5.77
N PRO A 241 -10.79 -6.07 -5.97
CA PRO A 241 -10.42 -6.63 -7.27
C PRO A 241 -11.42 -7.67 -7.82
N LYS A 242 -12.22 -8.31 -6.96
CA LYS A 242 -13.25 -9.27 -7.36
C LYS A 242 -14.62 -8.63 -7.64
N SER A 243 -14.75 -7.33 -7.42
CA SER A 243 -15.99 -6.61 -7.68
C SER A 243 -16.26 -6.43 -9.18
N ALA A 244 -17.43 -5.89 -9.52
CA ALA A 244 -17.87 -5.68 -10.91
C ALA A 244 -17.74 -6.95 -11.78
N ASN A 245 -18.13 -8.11 -11.25
CA ASN A 245 -18.00 -9.40 -11.94
C ASN A 245 -16.55 -9.72 -12.36
N MET A 246 -15.60 -9.56 -11.41
CA MET A 246 -14.16 -9.76 -11.61
C MET A 246 -13.46 -8.79 -12.57
N TYR A 247 -14.11 -7.72 -13.00
CA TYR A 247 -13.40 -6.59 -13.63
C TYR A 247 -12.63 -5.76 -12.59
N GLY A 248 -13.04 -5.81 -11.32
CA GLY A 248 -12.45 -5.04 -10.23
C GLY A 248 -12.99 -3.62 -10.12
N LYS A 249 -12.97 -3.10 -8.89
CA LYS A 249 -13.34 -1.71 -8.56
C LYS A 249 -12.30 -1.07 -7.66
N VAL A 250 -12.14 0.24 -7.78
CA VAL A 250 -11.43 1.07 -6.79
C VAL A 250 -12.35 2.19 -6.33
N LEU A 251 -12.60 2.25 -5.02
CA LEU A 251 -13.45 3.26 -4.41
C LEU A 251 -12.57 4.38 -3.90
N VAL A 252 -12.92 5.63 -4.24
CA VAL A 252 -12.32 6.84 -3.65
C VAL A 252 -13.34 7.47 -2.71
N PHE A 253 -13.00 7.62 -1.44
CA PHE A 253 -13.95 7.97 -0.40
C PHE A 253 -13.32 8.75 0.76
N ALA A 254 -14.18 9.30 1.61
CA ALA A 254 -13.82 9.82 2.92
C ALA A 254 -14.46 8.95 4.02
N PHE A 255 -13.74 8.79 5.13
CA PHE A 255 -14.24 8.07 6.29
C PHE A 255 -15.41 8.81 6.96
N PRO A 256 -16.39 8.09 7.52
CA PRO A 256 -17.46 8.71 8.28
C PRO A 256 -16.95 9.31 9.59
N PRO A 257 -17.67 10.29 10.19
CA PRO A 257 -17.28 10.88 11.47
C PRO A 257 -17.38 9.90 12.65
N LYS A 258 -18.21 8.85 12.53
CA LYS A 258 -18.41 7.83 13.56
C LYS A 258 -18.39 6.43 12.97
N THR A 259 -18.01 5.46 13.79
CA THR A 259 -18.11 4.02 13.49
C THR A 259 -19.55 3.60 13.19
N ASN A 260 -19.71 2.51 12.43
CA ASN A 260 -20.98 1.93 12.02
C ASN A 260 -21.83 2.86 11.13
N GLN A 261 -21.16 3.70 10.34
CA GLN A 261 -21.75 4.54 9.30
C GLN A 261 -21.19 4.15 7.93
N ARG A 262 -21.91 4.52 6.86
CA ARG A 262 -21.42 4.29 5.49
C ARG A 262 -20.26 5.23 5.16
N MET A 263 -19.36 4.79 4.29
CA MET A 263 -18.31 5.64 3.75
C MET A 263 -18.91 6.71 2.82
N PHE A 264 -18.23 7.84 2.69
CA PHE A 264 -18.59 8.88 1.73
C PHE A 264 -17.87 8.65 0.41
N ILE A 265 -18.44 7.80 -0.44
CA ILE A 265 -17.89 7.50 -1.76
C ILE A 265 -18.00 8.75 -2.66
N LYS A 266 -16.86 9.20 -3.18
CA LYS A 266 -16.75 10.32 -4.12
C LYS A 266 -16.83 9.84 -5.56
N THR A 267 -16.11 8.77 -5.88
CA THR A 267 -16.11 8.14 -7.20
C THR A 267 -15.72 6.67 -7.10
N ILE A 268 -16.06 5.90 -8.12
CA ILE A 268 -15.72 4.50 -8.30
C ILE A 268 -15.07 4.35 -9.67
N LEU A 269 -13.89 3.74 -9.69
CA LEU A 269 -13.16 3.39 -10.89
C LEU A 269 -13.35 1.91 -11.18
N TYR A 270 -13.41 1.55 -12.46
CA TYR A 270 -13.70 0.20 -12.93
C TYR A 270 -12.56 -0.29 -13.83
N GLY A 271 -12.24 -1.57 -13.73
CA GLY A 271 -11.39 -2.24 -14.70
C GLY A 271 -12.06 -2.33 -16.07
N GLN A 272 -11.24 -2.59 -17.09
CA GLN A 272 -11.61 -2.72 -18.49
C GLN A 272 -11.66 -4.17 -18.98
N GLN A 273 -11.02 -5.11 -18.28
CA GLN A 273 -10.93 -6.52 -18.67
C GLN A 273 -11.31 -7.46 -17.52
N TYR A 274 -12.08 -8.48 -17.85
CA TYR A 274 -12.46 -9.54 -16.90
C TYR A 274 -11.21 -10.28 -16.40
N GLY A 275 -11.07 -10.39 -15.07
CA GLY A 275 -9.99 -11.15 -14.47
C GLY A 275 -8.64 -10.42 -14.47
N GLU A 276 -8.58 -9.14 -14.87
CA GLU A 276 -7.32 -8.38 -14.90
C GLU A 276 -6.75 -8.05 -13.51
N TYR A 277 -7.55 -8.33 -12.48
CA TYR A 277 -7.25 -8.04 -11.07
C TYR A 277 -7.02 -6.55 -10.80
N PHE A 278 -7.83 -5.69 -11.44
CA PHE A 278 -7.77 -4.24 -11.29
C PHE A 278 -7.83 -3.82 -9.81
N GLY A 279 -6.80 -3.13 -9.36
CA GLY A 279 -6.63 -2.76 -7.96
C GLY A 279 -5.81 -3.74 -7.14
N ALA A 280 -4.98 -4.57 -7.78
CA ALA A 280 -4.03 -5.45 -7.10
C ALA A 280 -3.05 -4.66 -6.21
N ALA A 281 -2.64 -3.49 -6.67
CA ALA A 281 -1.80 -2.54 -5.98
C ALA A 281 -2.28 -1.12 -6.28
N LEU A 282 -2.16 -0.23 -5.29
CA LEU A 282 -2.51 1.18 -5.41
C LEU A 282 -1.35 2.03 -4.91
N THR A 283 -1.12 3.17 -5.55
CA THR A 283 -0.26 4.23 -5.01
C THR A 283 -0.77 5.59 -5.44
N SER A 284 -0.37 6.62 -4.70
CA SER A 284 -0.78 8.00 -4.93
C SER A 284 0.42 8.92 -4.87
N CYS A 285 0.71 9.62 -5.96
CA CYS A 285 1.79 10.59 -6.04
C CYS A 285 1.52 11.61 -7.16
N ASP A 286 2.11 12.79 -7.03
CA ASP A 286 2.09 13.81 -8.08
C ASP A 286 3.15 13.46 -9.14
N VAL A 287 2.73 12.93 -10.29
CA VAL A 287 3.61 12.53 -11.40
C VAL A 287 3.72 13.60 -12.47
N ASN A 288 2.82 14.59 -12.49
CA ASN A 288 2.79 15.65 -13.50
C ASN A 288 3.16 17.04 -12.95
N ASN A 289 3.52 17.12 -11.66
CA ASN A 289 3.93 18.31 -10.92
C ASN A 289 2.84 19.40 -10.90
N ASP A 290 1.56 19.00 -10.79
CA ASP A 290 0.41 19.92 -10.70
C ASP A 290 -0.08 20.16 -9.26
N ARG A 291 0.63 19.62 -8.26
CA ARG A 291 0.34 19.65 -6.82
C ARG A 291 -0.88 18.84 -6.39
N ARG A 292 -1.44 18.00 -7.26
CA ARG A 292 -2.40 16.97 -6.91
C ARG A 292 -1.76 15.61 -7.10
N HIS A 293 -2.24 14.63 -6.35
CA HIS A 293 -1.81 13.27 -6.56
C HIS A 293 -2.63 12.64 -7.69
N GLU A 294 -1.96 11.93 -8.58
CA GLU A 294 -2.58 10.92 -9.42
C GLU A 294 -2.85 9.66 -8.59
N LEU A 295 -3.92 8.94 -8.94
CA LEU A 295 -4.19 7.61 -8.40
C LEU A 295 -3.72 6.57 -9.42
N ILE A 296 -2.70 5.80 -9.05
CA ILE A 296 -2.09 4.78 -9.91
C ILE A 296 -2.58 3.41 -9.46
N ILE A 297 -3.06 2.61 -10.42
CA ILE A 297 -3.76 1.33 -10.16
C ILE A 297 -3.12 0.23 -11.00
N GLY A 298 -2.67 -0.84 -10.35
CA GLY A 298 -2.15 -2.04 -11.01
C GLY A 298 -3.24 -3.05 -11.35
N ALA A 299 -3.14 -3.64 -12.54
CA ALA A 299 -3.91 -4.76 -13.04
C ALA A 299 -2.94 -5.82 -13.62
N PRO A 300 -2.25 -6.60 -12.76
CA PRO A 300 -1.15 -7.47 -13.16
C PRO A 300 -1.60 -8.68 -13.99
N GLN A 301 -2.89 -9.01 -13.98
CA GLN A 301 -3.46 -10.11 -14.76
C GLN A 301 -4.12 -9.61 -16.05
N TRP A 302 -3.94 -8.32 -16.38
CA TRP A 302 -4.35 -7.83 -17.69
C TRP A 302 -3.46 -8.44 -18.77
N SER A 303 -4.08 -8.88 -19.85
CA SER A 303 -3.38 -9.53 -20.95
C SER A 303 -3.99 -9.11 -22.29
N ARG A 304 -3.13 -8.75 -23.26
CA ARG A 304 -3.53 -8.60 -24.67
C ARG A 304 -3.11 -9.80 -25.49
N ASP A 305 -1.82 -10.13 -25.43
CA ASP A 305 -1.23 -11.24 -26.18
C ASP A 305 -0.63 -12.29 -25.23
N MET A 306 -0.01 -11.85 -24.12
CA MET A 306 0.53 -12.64 -23.01
C MET A 306 0.22 -11.97 -21.66
N ASP A 307 0.76 -12.48 -20.55
CA ASP A 307 0.59 -11.87 -19.22
C ASP A 307 1.47 -10.62 -19.05
N GLU A 308 1.08 -9.50 -19.67
CA GLU A 308 1.86 -8.25 -19.62
C GLU A 308 1.56 -7.40 -18.37
N GLY A 309 0.34 -7.50 -17.86
CA GLY A 309 -0.19 -6.57 -16.88
C GLY A 309 -0.43 -5.17 -17.47
N LEU A 310 -1.20 -4.37 -16.74
CA LEU A 310 -1.52 -3.00 -17.11
C LEU A 310 -1.47 -2.09 -15.87
N VAL A 311 -1.03 -0.86 -16.06
CA VAL A 311 -1.05 0.19 -15.03
C VAL A 311 -1.90 1.33 -15.52
N TYR A 312 -2.91 1.70 -14.73
CA TYR A 312 -3.79 2.83 -15.00
C TYR A 312 -3.34 4.03 -14.16
N ILE A 313 -3.32 5.21 -14.76
CA ILE A 313 -2.98 6.46 -14.08
C ILE A 313 -4.20 7.38 -14.17
N PHE A 314 -4.88 7.61 -13.06
CA PHE A 314 -6.03 8.49 -13.00
C PHE A 314 -5.63 9.87 -12.48
N THR A 315 -5.87 10.89 -13.30
CA THR A 315 -5.54 12.28 -12.97
C THR A 315 -6.78 13.02 -12.46
N GLY A 316 -6.59 13.91 -11.47
CA GLY A 316 -7.66 14.77 -10.96
C GLY A 316 -7.84 16.06 -11.76
N ARG A 317 -9.02 16.29 -12.36
CA ARG A 317 -9.37 17.60 -12.95
C ARG A 317 -10.81 17.96 -12.62
N ARG A 318 -11.03 19.18 -12.12
CA ARG A 318 -12.37 19.73 -11.79
C ARG A 318 -13.24 18.77 -10.93
N ASN A 319 -12.67 18.17 -9.89
CA ASN A 319 -13.32 17.21 -8.98
C ASN A 319 -13.69 15.84 -9.58
N VAL A 320 -13.11 15.48 -10.73
CA VAL A 320 -13.29 14.18 -11.38
C VAL A 320 -11.94 13.52 -11.60
N LEU A 321 -11.88 12.21 -11.41
CA LEU A 321 -10.75 11.38 -11.84
C LEU A 321 -11.02 10.91 -13.26
N TYR A 322 -10.07 11.11 -14.16
CA TYR A 322 -10.14 10.64 -15.54
C TYR A 322 -8.88 9.84 -15.85
N LEU A 323 -9.05 8.83 -16.71
CA LEU A 323 -7.95 8.03 -17.25
C LEU A 323 -7.15 8.85 -18.27
#